data_AF-A0A5C6C169-F1
#
_entry.id   AF-A0A5C6C169-F1
#
_cell.length_a   1.000
_cell.length_b   1.000
_cell.length_c   1.000
_cell.angle_alpha   90.00
_cell.angle_beta   90.00
_cell.angle_gamma   90.00
#
_symmetry.space_group_name_H-M   'P 1'
#
loop_
_entity.id
_entity.type
_entity.pdbx_description
1 polymer ?
#
loop_
_entity_poly.entity_id
_entity_poly.type
_entity_poly.pdbx_seq_one_letter_code
_entity_poly.pdbx_strand_id
1 'polypeptide(L)'
;MASLSREEKTAKRTGGFGLQFRDASKRKRSIWLGDVTEAKAEDTKVHLEHLLEQTKKGRPPEKATADWLAGIDVDLRNKLATCGLVESVETRVARVLTIAQWIDEYVAERKDVKQSTRET
;
A
#
# COMPACT_ATOMS: atom_id res chain seq x y z
N MET A 1 3.62 -9.38 13.63
CA MET A 1 2.63 -10.45 13.83
C MET A 1 1.30 -9.93 13.37
N ALA A 2 0.82 -10.51 12.28
CA ALA A 2 -0.53 -10.35 11.77
C ALA A 2 -1.35 -11.58 12.22
N SER A 3 -2.58 -11.36 12.64
CA SER A 3 -3.53 -12.41 13.01
C SER A 3 -4.65 -12.45 11.99
N LEU A 4 -4.90 -13.63 11.44
CA LEU A 4 -6.02 -13.90 10.56
C LEU A 4 -7.24 -14.28 11.41
N SER A 5 -8.37 -13.65 11.12
CA SER A 5 -9.67 -13.97 11.73
C SER A 5 -10.66 -14.28 10.62
N ARG A 6 -11.31 -15.43 10.71
CA ARG A 6 -12.38 -15.85 9.81
C ARG A 6 -13.71 -15.41 10.42
N GLU A 7 -14.50 -14.65 9.68
CA GLU A 7 -15.84 -14.24 10.10
C GLU A 7 -16.87 -15.02 9.25
N GLU A 8 -17.79 -15.69 9.92
CA GLU A 8 -18.75 -16.59 9.28
C GLU A 8 -19.95 -15.82 8.71
N LYS A 9 -20.51 -16.31 7.60
CA LYS A 9 -21.58 -15.64 6.88
C LYS A 9 -22.83 -15.56 7.75
N THR A 10 -23.28 -14.34 8.05
CA THR A 10 -24.48 -14.09 8.86
C THR A 10 -25.54 -13.42 7.98
N ALA A 11 -26.83 -13.51 8.33
CA ALA A 11 -27.94 -12.91 7.57
C ALA A 11 -27.78 -11.39 7.27
N LYS A 12 -26.90 -10.69 8.00
CA LYS A 12 -26.58 -9.25 7.84
C LYS A 12 -25.22 -8.96 7.20
N ARG A 13 -24.32 -9.94 7.03
CA ARG A 13 -22.94 -9.74 6.57
C ARG A 13 -22.45 -10.90 5.71
N THR A 14 -21.84 -10.57 4.57
CA THR A 14 -21.08 -11.52 3.76
C THR A 14 -19.95 -12.09 4.61
N GLY A 15 -19.85 -13.43 4.70
CA GLY A 15 -18.73 -14.09 5.37
C GLY A 15 -17.42 -13.77 4.65
N GLY A 16 -16.31 -13.81 5.37
CA GLY A 16 -15.03 -13.43 4.81
C GLY A 16 -13.87 -13.46 5.79
N PHE A 17 -12.73 -12.98 5.33
CA PHE A 17 -11.50 -12.96 6.11
C PHE A 17 -11.12 -11.54 6.52
N GLY A 18 -10.87 -11.36 7.81
CA GLY A 18 -10.31 -10.14 8.39
C GLY A 18 -8.88 -10.36 8.83
N LEU A 19 -7.98 -9.46 8.44
CA LEU A 19 -6.59 -9.49 8.88
C LEU A 19 -6.32 -8.35 9.85
N GLN A 20 -5.92 -8.68 11.07
CA GLN A 20 -5.54 -7.69 12.09
C GLN A 20 -4.02 -7.68 12.26
N PHE A 21 -3.41 -6.49 12.29
CA PHE A 21 -1.97 -6.36 12.52
C PHE A 21 -1.65 -5.04 13.24
N ARG A 22 -0.40 -4.90 13.68
CA ARG A 22 0.10 -3.64 14.22
C ARG A 22 1.01 -2.97 13.21
N ASP A 23 0.67 -1.72 12.90
CA ASP A 23 1.38 -0.84 11.98
C ASP A 23 2.78 -0.44 12.54
N ALA A 24 3.62 0.19 11.71
CA ALA A 24 4.90 0.78 12.11
C ALA A 24 4.73 1.79 13.25
N SER A 25 3.61 2.53 13.28
CA SER A 25 3.23 3.43 14.39
C SER A 25 2.67 2.70 15.62
N LYS A 26 2.83 1.38 15.73
CA LYS A 26 2.31 0.49 16.80
C LYS A 26 0.78 0.50 16.99
N ARG A 27 0.03 1.12 16.08
CA ARG A 27 -1.44 1.16 16.10
C ARG A 27 -2.01 -0.16 15.60
N LYS A 28 -3.10 -0.64 16.23
CA LYS A 28 -3.84 -1.82 15.75
C LYS A 28 -4.65 -1.43 14.52
N ARG A 29 -4.39 -2.09 13.40
CA ARG A 29 -5.11 -1.95 12.12
C ARG A 29 -5.85 -3.26 11.84
N SER A 30 -6.98 -3.15 11.16
CA SER A 30 -7.75 -4.30 10.66
C SER A 30 -8.09 -4.05 9.20
N ILE A 31 -7.77 -5.00 8.33
CA ILE A 31 -8.09 -4.98 6.90
C ILE A 31 -9.09 -6.08 6.63
N TRP A 32 -10.21 -5.73 5.98
CA TRP A 32 -11.19 -6.68 5.50
C TRP A 32 -10.83 -7.13 4.08
N LEU A 33 -10.58 -8.44 3.92
CA LEU A 33 -10.23 -9.07 2.64
C LEU A 33 -11.48 -9.50 1.86
N GLY A 34 -12.63 -9.63 2.53
CA GLY A 34 -13.88 -10.06 1.89
C GLY A 34 -13.96 -11.56 1.68
N ASP A 35 -14.73 -11.96 0.67
CA ASP A 35 -14.94 -13.35 0.28
C ASP A 35 -13.74 -13.82 -0.57
N VAL A 36 -12.70 -14.29 0.12
CA VAL A 36 -11.48 -14.85 -0.47
C VAL A 36 -11.29 -16.28 0.02
N THR A 37 -10.61 -17.11 -0.75
CA THR A 37 -10.27 -18.46 -0.30
C THR A 37 -9.29 -18.41 0.87
N GLU A 38 -9.36 -19.40 1.77
CA GLU A 38 -8.50 -19.51 2.94
C GLU A 38 -7.00 -19.49 2.56
N ALA A 39 -6.63 -20.22 1.51
CA ALA A 39 -5.28 -20.23 0.96
C ALA A 39 -4.80 -18.83 0.53
N LYS A 40 -5.67 -18.03 -0.10
CA LYS A 40 -5.34 -16.66 -0.53
C LYS A 40 -5.23 -15.70 0.67
N ALA A 41 -6.03 -15.93 1.72
CA ALA A 41 -5.95 -15.16 2.95
C ALA A 41 -4.65 -15.46 3.73
N GLU A 42 -4.22 -16.72 3.77
CA GLU A 42 -2.94 -17.13 4.35
C GLU A 42 -1.75 -16.58 3.57
N ASP A 43 -1.76 -16.68 2.26
CA ASP A 43 -0.74 -16.10 1.38
C ASP A 43 -0.60 -14.58 1.59
N THR A 44 -1.74 -13.88 1.64
CA THR A 44 -1.79 -12.45 1.94
C THR A 44 -1.21 -12.12 3.32
N LYS A 45 -1.48 -12.96 4.33
CA LYS A 45 -0.92 -12.81 5.69
C LYS A 45 0.61 -12.90 5.65
N VAL A 46 1.17 -13.91 4.99
CA VAL A 46 2.63 -14.13 4.92
C VAL A 46 3.32 -12.91 4.30
N HIS A 47 2.83 -12.43 3.16
CA HIS A 47 3.37 -11.23 2.51
C HIS A 47 3.23 -9.98 3.37
N LEU A 48 2.13 -9.83 4.11
CA LEU A 48 1.94 -8.72 5.04
C LEU A 48 2.88 -8.75 6.23
N GLU A 49 3.15 -9.91 6.80
CA GLU A 49 4.13 -10.05 7.88
C GLU A 49 5.53 -9.70 7.40
N HIS A 50 5.89 -10.14 6.19
CA HIS A 50 7.13 -9.78 5.54
C HIS A 50 7.24 -8.25 5.32
N LEU A 51 6.20 -7.61 4.76
CA LEU A 51 6.17 -6.15 4.58
C LEU A 51 6.33 -5.42 5.91
N LEU A 52 5.60 -5.82 6.95
CA LEU A 52 5.70 -5.21 8.28
C LEU A 52 7.10 -5.30 8.87
N GLU A 53 7.81 -6.40 8.64
CA GLU A 53 9.18 -6.57 9.10
C GLU A 53 10.15 -5.67 8.33
N GLN A 54 10.03 -5.60 7.00
CA GLN A 54 10.90 -4.76 6.17
C GLN A 54 10.65 -3.27 6.42
N THR A 55 9.39 -2.83 6.57
CA THR A 55 9.04 -1.46 6.94
C THR A 55 9.64 -1.07 8.29
N LYS A 56 9.62 -1.96 9.29
CA LYS A 56 10.28 -1.71 10.58
C LYS A 56 11.80 -1.60 10.48
N LYS A 57 12.40 -2.36 9.56
CA LYS A 57 13.85 -2.38 9.30
C LYS A 57 14.30 -1.28 8.34
N GLY A 58 13.38 -0.54 7.72
CA GLY A 58 13.69 0.46 6.68
C GLY A 58 14.29 -0.15 5.41
N ARG A 59 13.95 -1.40 5.09
CA ARG A 59 14.48 -2.15 3.95
C ARG A 59 13.42 -2.35 2.86
N PRO A 60 13.82 -2.50 1.60
CA PRO A 60 12.88 -2.85 0.54
C PRO A 60 12.31 -4.27 0.71
N PRO A 61 11.09 -4.54 0.20
CA PRO A 61 10.53 -5.89 0.20
C PRO A 61 11.33 -6.84 -0.71
N GLU A 62 11.27 -8.13 -0.39
CA GLU A 62 11.83 -9.20 -1.22
C GLU A 62 11.06 -9.35 -2.53
N LYS A 63 11.73 -9.91 -3.54
CA LYS A 63 11.17 -10.07 -4.89
C LYS A 63 9.80 -10.74 -4.89
N ALA A 64 9.61 -11.84 -4.15
CA ALA A 64 8.34 -12.54 -4.08
C ALA A 64 7.19 -11.64 -3.57
N THR A 65 7.48 -10.80 -2.58
CA THR A 65 6.49 -9.86 -2.03
C THR A 65 6.27 -8.66 -2.98
N ALA A 66 7.29 -8.23 -3.70
CA ALA A 66 7.17 -7.20 -4.72
C ALA A 66 6.33 -7.67 -5.92
N ASP A 67 6.53 -8.90 -6.38
CA ASP A 67 5.76 -9.53 -7.45
C ASP A 67 4.29 -9.73 -7.02
N TRP A 68 4.07 -10.18 -5.78
CA TRP A 68 2.73 -10.23 -5.19
C TRP A 68 2.06 -8.85 -5.18
N LEU A 69 2.76 -7.80 -4.70
CA LEU A 69 2.24 -6.42 -4.72
C LEU A 69 1.90 -5.90 -6.13
N ALA A 70 2.54 -6.42 -7.17
CA ALA A 70 2.23 -6.07 -8.55
C ALA A 70 0.95 -6.76 -9.06
N GLY A 71 0.62 -7.94 -8.54
CA GLY A 71 -0.55 -8.74 -8.94
C GLY A 71 -1.79 -8.58 -8.06
N ILE A 72 -1.72 -7.88 -6.92
CA ILE A 72 -2.89 -7.66 -6.06
C ILE A 72 -3.89 -6.67 -6.65
N ASP A 73 -5.14 -6.81 -6.21
CA ASP A 73 -6.23 -5.89 -6.53
C ASP A 73 -5.97 -4.46 -6.00
N VAL A 74 -6.44 -3.47 -6.74
CA VAL A 74 -6.29 -2.04 -6.43
C VAL A 74 -6.90 -1.70 -5.07
N ASP A 75 -8.04 -2.27 -4.71
CA ASP A 75 -8.71 -2.02 -3.43
C ASP A 75 -7.87 -2.53 -2.27
N LEU A 76 -7.29 -3.73 -2.41
CA LEU A 76 -6.40 -4.28 -1.40
C LEU A 76 -5.14 -3.43 -1.25
N ARG A 77 -4.56 -2.99 -2.37
CA ARG A 77 -3.38 -2.13 -2.38
C ARG A 77 -3.63 -0.78 -1.71
N ASN A 78 -4.78 -0.15 -1.97
CA ASN A 78 -5.15 1.12 -1.34
C ASN A 78 -5.40 0.98 0.17
N LYS A 79 -5.98 -0.14 0.62
CA LYS A 79 -6.10 -0.46 2.06
C LYS A 79 -4.73 -0.60 2.72
N LEU A 80 -3.77 -1.26 2.05
CA LEU A 80 -2.38 -1.37 2.51
C LEU A 80 -1.69 0.00 2.57
N ALA A 81 -1.95 0.87 1.58
CA ALA A 81 -1.40 2.21 1.55
C ALA A 81 -1.93 3.13 2.66
N THR A 82 -3.21 2.99 3.01
CA THR A 82 -3.82 3.69 4.16
C THR A 82 -3.16 3.29 5.50
N CYS A 83 -2.58 2.09 5.53
CA CYS A 83 -1.78 1.59 6.65
C CYS A 83 -0.29 1.96 6.53
N GLY A 84 0.13 2.77 5.56
CA GLY A 84 1.51 3.22 5.41
C GLY A 84 2.53 2.12 5.07
N LEU A 85 2.06 0.95 4.61
CA LEU A 85 2.93 -0.19 4.26
C LEU A 85 3.47 -0.10 2.84
N VAL A 86 2.70 0.52 1.96
CA VAL A 86 3.01 0.70 0.53
C VAL A 86 2.50 2.05 0.07
N GLU A 87 2.98 2.52 -1.07
CA GLU A 87 2.40 3.69 -1.71
C GLU A 87 1.05 3.34 -2.35
N SER A 88 0.09 4.27 -2.28
CA SER A 88 -1.21 4.10 -2.92
C SER A 88 -1.04 4.05 -4.44
N VAL A 89 -2.01 3.45 -5.12
CA VAL A 89 -1.98 3.39 -6.59
C VAL A 89 -2.02 4.80 -7.17
N GLU A 90 -2.83 5.70 -6.62
CA GLU A 90 -2.91 7.11 -7.02
C GLU A 90 -1.56 7.84 -6.86
N THR A 91 -0.86 7.66 -5.74
CA THR A 91 0.47 8.24 -5.54
C THR A 91 1.50 7.64 -6.51
N ARG A 92 1.38 6.35 -6.84
CA ARG A 92 2.25 5.72 -7.83
C ARG A 92 1.99 6.26 -9.23
N VAL A 93 0.73 6.45 -9.62
CA VAL A 93 0.35 7.05 -10.91
C VAL A 93 0.79 8.51 -11.00
N ALA A 94 0.67 9.27 -9.91
CA ALA A 94 1.21 10.62 -9.82
C ALA A 94 2.75 10.66 -9.92
N ARG A 95 3.45 9.56 -9.65
CA ARG A 95 4.90 9.44 -9.93
C ARG A 95 5.22 9.02 -11.36
N VAL A 96 4.23 8.60 -12.14
CA VAL A 96 4.37 8.41 -13.59
C VAL A 96 4.07 9.75 -14.28
N LEU A 97 4.73 10.82 -13.83
CA LEU A 97 4.72 12.09 -14.53
C LEU A 97 5.46 11.91 -15.84
N THR A 98 4.93 12.49 -16.91
CA THR A 98 5.73 12.72 -18.11
C THR A 98 6.90 13.65 -17.77
N ILE A 99 7.99 13.57 -18.52
CA ILE A 99 9.13 14.48 -18.33
C ILE A 99 8.67 15.95 -18.34
N ALA A 100 7.70 16.29 -19.20
CA ALA A 100 7.10 17.62 -19.26
C ALA A 100 6.46 18.01 -17.92
N GLN A 101 5.54 17.20 -17.39
CA GLN A 101 4.86 17.50 -16.12
C GLN A 101 5.83 17.54 -14.92
N TRP A 102 6.87 16.71 -14.93
CA TRP A 102 7.91 16.74 -13.90
C TRP A 102 8.73 18.03 -13.95
N ILE A 103 9.08 18.52 -15.16
CA ILE A 103 9.75 19.81 -15.34
C ILE A 103 8.86 20.94 -14.83
N ASP A 104 7.56 20.93 -15.16
CA ASP A 104 6.61 21.94 -14.72
C ASP A 104 6.51 22.01 -13.18
N GLU A 105 6.40 20.86 -12.51
CA GLU A 105 6.38 20.78 -11.04
C GLU A 105 7.71 21.27 -10.42
N TYR A 106 8.85 20.84 -10.97
CA TYR A 106 10.18 21.24 -10.48
C TYR A 106 10.41 22.76 -10.61
N VAL A 107 10.01 23.35 -11.73
CA VAL A 107 10.11 24.81 -11.95
C VAL A 107 9.18 25.57 -11.00
N ALA A 108 7.97 25.05 -10.73
CA ALA A 108 7.03 25.65 -9.79
C ALA A 108 7.53 25.63 -8.33
N GLU A 109 8.26 24.60 -7.93
CA GLU A 109 8.82 24.46 -6.57
C GLU A 109 10.01 25.41 -6.31
N ARG A 110 10.78 25.76 -7.35
CA ARG A 110 11.96 26.64 -7.29
C ARG A 110 11.59 28.10 -7.01
N LYS A 111 11.55 28.49 -5.73
CA LYS A 111 11.32 29.89 -5.28
C LYS A 111 12.59 30.76 -5.20
N ASP A 112 13.75 30.16 -5.40
CA ASP A 112 15.10 30.70 -5.17
C ASP A 112 15.72 31.40 -6.40
N VAL A 113 15.16 31.21 -7.58
CA VAL A 113 15.69 31.80 -8.83
C VAL A 113 14.86 33.00 -9.31
N LYS A 114 15.48 33.89 -10.09
CA LYS A 114 14.80 35.06 -10.70
C LYS A 114 13.69 34.61 -11.64
N GLN A 115 12.63 35.41 -11.76
CA GLN A 115 11.45 35.05 -12.57
C GLN A 115 11.79 34.80 -14.05
N SER A 116 12.68 35.59 -14.63
CA SER A 116 13.18 35.41 -16.00
C SER A 116 13.99 34.13 -16.23
N THR A 117 14.31 33.38 -15.16
CA THR A 117 14.99 32.07 -15.22
C THR A 117 14.01 30.91 -15.06
N ARG A 118 12.75 31.18 -14.66
CA ARG A 118 11.68 30.17 -14.51
C ARG A 118 10.87 30.00 -15.78
N GLU A 119 10.60 31.10 -16.47
CA GLU A 119 9.81 31.13 -17.70
C GLU A 119 10.80 31.04 -18.87
N THR A 120 10.92 29.85 -19.48
CA THR A 120 11.70 29.63 -20.72
C THR A 120 10.77 29.36 -21.89
#